data_AF-A0A9P9Q9T9-F1
#
_entry.id   AF-A0A9P9Q9T9-F1
#
_cell.length_a   1.000
_cell.length_b   1.000
_cell.length_c   1.000
_cell.angle_alpha   90.00
_cell.angle_beta   90.00
_cell.angle_gamma   90.00
#
_symmetry.space_group_name_H-M   'P 1'
#
loop_
_entity.id
_entity.type
_entity.pdbx_description
1 polymer ?
#
loop_
_entity_poly.entity_id
_entity_poly.type
_entity_poly.pdbx_seq_one_letter_code
_entity_poly.pdbx_strand_id
1 'polypeptide(L)'
;MTDANTAHVSTLTTSQRQPDSREIECWQARATEMRDLKQWSDSIQIITPIPKDLLPILAKDEVKQMEIVLKTMKLEDLGRN
;
A
#
# COMPACT_ATOMS: atom_id res chain seq x y z
N MET A 1 14.86 57.13 8.63
CA MET A 1 15.70 56.60 7.54
C MET A 1 16.49 55.46 8.19
N THR A 2 15.91 54.25 8.21
CA THR A 2 16.40 53.04 7.49
C THR A 2 17.80 52.68 8.00
N ASP A 3 18.07 51.57 8.68
CA ASP A 3 17.76 50.17 8.35
C ASP A 3 18.11 49.25 9.53
N ALA A 4 17.49 48.06 9.58
CA ALA A 4 18.15 46.77 9.85
C ALA A 4 17.10 45.72 10.26
N ASN A 5 16.28 45.30 9.30
CA ASN A 5 15.59 44.03 9.38
C ASN A 5 16.61 42.93 9.03
N THR A 6 17.39 42.49 10.03
CA THR A 6 18.30 41.35 9.88
C THR A 6 17.57 40.07 10.25
N ALA A 7 17.03 39.47 9.20
CA ALA A 7 16.56 38.11 9.04
C ALA A 7 17.24 37.07 9.96
N HIS A 8 16.48 36.50 10.90
CA HIS A 8 16.70 35.14 11.40
C HIS A 8 15.78 34.18 10.64
N VAL A 9 16.18 33.83 9.42
CA VAL A 9 15.63 32.65 8.74
C VAL A 9 16.45 31.47 9.20
N SER A 10 15.94 30.73 10.19
CA SER A 10 16.49 29.44 10.60
C SER A 10 16.38 28.49 9.40
N THR A 11 17.50 28.27 8.72
CA THR A 11 17.62 27.28 7.67
C THR A 11 17.54 25.88 8.30
N LEU A 12 16.39 25.23 8.11
CA LEU A 12 16.23 23.79 8.29
C LEU A 12 17.12 23.09 7.25
N THR A 13 18.36 22.80 7.61
CA THR A 13 19.23 21.92 6.81
C THR A 13 18.79 20.47 7.02
N THR A 14 17.74 20.05 6.31
CA THR A 14 17.48 18.63 6.08
C THR A 14 18.60 18.12 5.18
N SER A 15 19.57 17.43 5.80
CA SER A 15 20.65 16.74 5.11
C SER A 15 20.07 15.70 4.14
N GLN A 16 19.99 16.04 2.85
CA GLN A 16 19.69 15.11 1.77
C GLN A 16 20.79 14.05 1.69
N ARG A 17 20.58 12.90 2.33
CA ARG A 17 21.33 11.69 1.99
C ARG A 17 20.77 11.21 0.66
N GLN A 18 21.58 11.28 -0.41
CA GLN A 18 21.23 10.61 -1.65
C GLN A 18 21.22 9.10 -1.36
N PRO A 19 20.12 8.39 -1.70
CA PRO A 19 20.08 6.94 -1.56
C PRO A 19 21.14 6.32 -2.47
N ASP A 20 21.85 5.32 -1.96
CA ASP A 20 22.83 4.57 -2.74
C ASP A 20 22.11 3.88 -3.92
N SER A 21 22.77 3.75 -5.08
CA SER A 21 22.18 3.16 -6.29
C SER A 21 21.56 1.78 -6.03
N ARG A 22 22.16 1.01 -5.11
CA ARG A 22 21.66 -0.30 -4.68
C ARG A 22 20.34 -0.22 -3.90
N GLU A 23 20.15 0.82 -3.09
CA GLU A 23 18.89 1.04 -2.35
C GLU A 23 17.76 1.40 -3.32
N ILE A 24 18.06 2.20 -4.34
CA ILE A 24 17.12 2.57 -5.39
C ILE A 24 16.68 1.33 -6.17
N GLU A 25 17.61 0.47 -6.57
CA GLU A 25 17.33 -0.80 -7.26
C GLU A 25 16.46 -1.73 -6.41
N CYS A 26 16.77 -1.89 -5.13
CA CYS A 26 15.95 -2.68 -4.20
C CYS A 26 14.51 -2.14 -4.07
N TRP A 27 14.34 -0.82 -3.99
CA TRP A 27 13.01 -0.21 -3.93
C TRP A 27 12.23 -0.39 -5.23
N GLN A 28 12.88 -0.27 -6.38
CA GLN A 28 12.26 -0.50 -7.68
C GLN A 28 11.83 -1.96 -7.86
N ALA A 29 12.66 -2.92 -7.43
CA ALA A 29 12.31 -4.34 -7.47
C ALA A 29 11.08 -4.63 -6.60
N ARG A 30 11.07 -4.15 -5.35
CA ARG A 30 9.93 -4.29 -4.44
C ARG A 30 8.66 -3.64 -5.00
N ALA A 31 8.77 -2.45 -5.60
CA ALA A 31 7.63 -1.76 -6.19
C ALA A 31 7.02 -2.54 -7.36
N THR A 32 7.87 -3.19 -8.16
CA THR A 32 7.44 -4.06 -9.26
C THR A 32 6.72 -5.29 -8.72
N GLU A 33 7.30 -5.99 -7.75
CA GLU A 33 6.68 -7.16 -7.13
C GLU A 33 5.32 -6.84 -6.50
N MET A 34 5.20 -5.70 -5.79
CA MET A 34 3.93 -5.25 -5.23
C MET A 34 2.89 -4.92 -6.29
N ARG A 35 3.32 -4.35 -7.43
CA ARG A 35 2.44 -4.07 -8.57
C ARG A 35 1.91 -5.37 -9.17
N ASP A 36 2.78 -6.34 -9.39
CA ASP A 36 2.44 -7.62 -10.00
C ASP A 36 1.49 -8.42 -9.10
N LEU A 37 1.74 -8.44 -7.78
CA LEU A 37 0.84 -9.05 -6.81
C LEU A 37 -0.55 -8.39 -6.80
N LYS A 38 -0.61 -7.06 -6.94
CA LYS A 38 -1.89 -6.35 -7.03
C LYS A 38 -2.66 -6.77 -8.28
N GLN A 39 -2.01 -6.75 -9.44
CA GLN A 39 -2.62 -7.15 -10.70
C GLN A 39 -3.10 -8.61 -10.66
N TRP A 40 -2.31 -9.49 -10.05
CA TRP A 40 -2.70 -10.88 -9.82
C TRP A 40 -3.92 -10.99 -8.89
N SER A 41 -3.96 -10.21 -7.80
CA SER A 41 -5.08 -10.21 -6.84
C SER A 41 -6.40 -9.70 -7.42
N ASP A 42 -6.34 -8.95 -8.52
CA ASP A 42 -7.52 -8.47 -9.24
C ASP A 42 -8.00 -9.50 -10.27
N SER A 43 -7.12 -10.41 -10.71
CA SER A 43 -7.42 -11.45 -11.70
C SER A 43 -7.80 -12.79 -11.05
N ILE A 44 -7.39 -13.04 -9.81
CA ILE A 44 -7.78 -14.25 -9.07
C ILE A 44 -9.27 -14.17 -8.71
N GLN A 45 -10.05 -15.10 -9.26
CA GLN A 45 -11.45 -15.28 -8.87
C GLN A 45 -11.55 -16.39 -7.83
N ILE A 46 -11.81 -16.00 -6.58
CA ILE A 46 -12.15 -16.95 -5.52
C ILE A 46 -13.67 -17.14 -5.60
N ILE A 47 -14.09 -18.18 -6.34
CA ILE A 47 -15.50 -18.51 -6.58
C ILE A 47 -16.17 -19.02 -5.29
N THR A 48 -15.38 -19.55 -4.35
CA THR A 48 -15.85 -20.11 -3.09
C THR A 48 -15.87 -19.05 -1.99
N PRO A 49 -16.98 -18.90 -1.24
CA PRO A 49 -16.99 -18.03 -0.07
C PRO A 49 -15.90 -18.45 0.91
N ILE A 50 -15.11 -17.47 1.36
CA ILE A 50 -14.06 -17.71 2.34
C ILE A 50 -14.71 -17.97 3.71
N PRO A 51 -14.43 -19.12 4.36
CA PRO A 51 -14.91 -19.40 5.71
C PRO A 51 -14.42 -18.36 6.72
N LYS A 52 -15.29 -17.94 7.64
CA LYS A 52 -14.98 -16.91 8.64
C LYS A 52 -13.78 -17.28 9.52
N ASP A 53 -13.62 -18.56 9.82
CA ASP A 53 -12.54 -19.07 10.66
C ASP A 53 -11.15 -18.93 10.01
N LEU A 54 -11.09 -18.77 8.68
CA LEU A 54 -9.83 -18.56 7.96
C LEU A 54 -9.44 -17.08 7.88
N LEU A 55 -10.35 -16.14 8.11
CA LEU A 55 -10.07 -14.70 8.02
C LEU A 55 -8.93 -14.25 8.95
N PRO A 56 -8.84 -14.69 10.23
CA PRO A 56 -7.73 -14.31 11.11
C PRO A 56 -6.37 -14.83 10.67
N ILE A 57 -6.35 -15.93 9.91
CA ILE A 57 -5.13 -16.54 9.36
C ILE A 57 -4.69 -15.76 8.11
N LEU A 58 -5.65 -15.32 7.28
CA LEU A 58 -5.39 -14.56 6.06
C LEU A 58 -5.00 -13.10 6.34
N ALA A 59 -5.62 -12.47 7.34
CA ALA A 59 -5.32 -11.11 7.75
C ALA A 59 -5.50 -10.94 9.26
N LYS A 60 -4.49 -10.39 9.94
CA LYS A 60 -4.57 -10.10 11.38
C LYS A 60 -5.43 -8.87 11.70
N ASP A 61 -5.56 -7.96 10.74
CA ASP A 61 -6.30 -6.70 10.89
C ASP A 61 -7.78 -6.89 10.54
N GLU A 62 -8.67 -6.53 11.44
CA GLU A 62 -10.13 -6.63 11.28
C GLU A 62 -10.65 -5.85 10.06
N VAL A 63 -10.03 -4.70 9.75
CA VAL A 63 -10.42 -3.88 8.59
C VAL A 63 -10.15 -4.67 7.30
N LYS A 64 -8.98 -5.31 7.20
CA LYS A 64 -8.62 -6.12 6.04
C LYS A 64 -9.46 -7.39 5.94
N GLN A 65 -9.82 -8.00 7.06
CA GLN A 65 -10.75 -9.13 7.07
C GLN A 65 -12.11 -8.73 6.47
N MET A 66 -12.63 -7.56 6.85
CA MET A 66 -13.88 -7.03 6.31
C MET A 66 -13.79 -6.77 4.80
N GLU A 67 -12.69 -6.18 4.33
CA GLU A 67 -12.44 -5.97 2.90
C GLU A 67 -12.43 -7.29 2.11
N ILE A 68 -11.81 -8.34 2.65
CA ILE A 68 -11.78 -9.68 2.05
C ILE A 68 -13.21 -10.22 1.90
N VAL A 69 -14.02 -10.17 2.96
CA VAL A 69 -15.41 -10.63 2.94
C VAL A 69 -16.25 -9.87 1.91
N LEU A 70 -16.13 -8.54 1.89
CA LEU A 70 -16.87 -7.69 0.95
C LEU A 70 -16.47 -7.95 -0.51
N LYS A 71 -15.18 -8.18 -0.80
CA LYS A 71 -14.70 -8.50 -2.15
C LYS A 71 -15.25 -9.85 -2.62
N THR A 72 -15.31 -10.85 -1.75
CA THR A 72 -15.87 -12.17 -2.07
C THR A 72 -17.38 -12.11 -2.31
N MET A 73 -18.14 -11.42 -1.46
CA MET A 73 -19.60 -11.28 -1.63
C MET A 73 -20.00 -10.60 -2.94
N LYS A 74 -19.29 -9.52 -3.32
CA LYS A 74 -19.53 -8.85 -4.62
C LYS A 74 -19.25 -9.76 -5.82
N LEU A 75 -18.36 -10.74 -5.67
CA LEU A 75 -18.03 -11.69 -6.73
C LEU A 75 -19.13 -12.75 -6.90
N GLU A 76 -19.76 -13.19 -5.82
CA GLU A 76 -20.87 -14.16 -5.86
C GLU A 76 -22.09 -13.62 -6.62
N ASP A 77 -22.40 -12.33 -6.44
CA ASP A 77 -23.51 -11.67 -7.14
C ASP A 77 -23.28 -11.56 -8.66
N LEU A 78 -22.02 -11.52 -9.10
CA LEU A 78 -21.67 -11.44 -10.52
C LEU A 78 -21.74 -12.79 -11.25
N GLY A 79 -21.64 -13.91 -10.52
CA GLY A 79 -21.66 -15.27 -11.08
C GLY A 79 -23.04 -15.93 -11.19
N ARG A 80 -24.12 -15.23 -10.79
CA ARG A 80 -25.49 -15.76 -10.73
C ARG A 80 -26.42 -15.33 -11.87
N ASN A 81 -25.89 -14.81 -12.99
CA ASN A 81 -26.67 -14.37 -14.16
C ASN A 81 -26.50 -15.31 -15.35
#